data_AF-A0A6G2DPR3-F1
#
_entry.id   AF-A0A6G2DPR3-F1
#
_cell.length_a   1.000
_cell.length_b   1.000
_cell.length_c   1.000
_cell.angle_alpha   90.00
_cell.angle_beta   90.00
_cell.angle_gamma   90.00
#
_symmetry.space_group_name_H-M   'P 1'
#
loop_
_entity.id
_entity.type
_entity.pdbx_description
1 polymer ?
#
loop_
_entity_poly.entity_id
_entity_poly.type
_entity_poly.pdbx_seq_one_letter_code
_entity_poly.pdbx_strand_id
1 'polypeptide(L)'
;VHQKAAVLYRKQARFQLITTGKISQKQLMFEEQHLERLRKASRYFAYPFDPEILRQKIEAECQTCDANQDYRLRISLSKSGEIEFSRQILTPLSPSFCQA
;
A
#
# COMPACT_ATOMS: atom_id res chain seq x y z
N VAL A 1 15.32 -18.45 43.18
CA VAL A 1 13.96 -18.13 42.68
C VAL A 1 14.07 -17.79 41.19
N HIS A 2 13.90 -18.79 40.31
CA HIS A 2 13.86 -18.56 38.86
C HIS A 2 12.47 -18.00 38.51
N GLN A 3 12.40 -16.72 38.16
CA GLN A 3 11.16 -16.07 37.78
C GLN A 3 10.59 -16.68 36.49
N LYS A 4 9.35 -17.19 36.54
CA LYS A 4 8.54 -17.66 35.40
C LYS A 4 8.13 -16.54 34.41
N ALA A 5 8.83 -15.40 34.42
CA ALA A 5 8.44 -14.15 33.77
C ALA A 5 9.11 -13.92 32.40
N ALA A 6 9.70 -14.94 31.77
CA ALA A 6 10.30 -14.81 30.45
C ALA A 6 9.31 -15.04 29.28
N VAL A 7 8.04 -15.34 29.56
CA VAL A 7 7.02 -15.72 28.55
C VAL A 7 6.19 -14.52 28.09
N LEU A 8 6.82 -13.35 27.89
CA LEU A 8 6.17 -12.19 27.26
C LEU A 8 7.15 -11.45 26.34
N TYR A 9 8.08 -12.13 25.68
CA TYR A 9 8.70 -11.57 24.47
C TYR A 9 7.65 -11.61 23.35
N ARG A 10 6.74 -10.63 23.35
CA ARG A 10 5.84 -10.37 22.23
C ARG A 10 6.76 -9.96 21.07
N LYS A 11 7.16 -10.94 20.25
CA LYS A 11 7.96 -10.72 19.04
C LYS A 11 7.13 -9.83 18.13
N GLN A 12 7.31 -8.52 18.22
CA GLN A 12 6.58 -7.57 17.41
C GLN A 12 7.08 -7.76 15.98
N ALA A 13 6.31 -8.49 15.18
CA ALA A 13 6.65 -8.71 13.79
C ALA A 13 6.80 -7.35 13.13
N ARG A 14 7.98 -7.11 12.53
CA ARG A 14 8.21 -5.93 11.71
C ARG A 14 7.49 -6.19 10.39
N PHE A 15 6.44 -5.43 10.11
CA PHE A 15 5.72 -5.48 8.85
C PHE A 15 5.46 -4.06 8.34
N GLN A 16 5.11 -3.96 7.07
CA GLN A 16 4.66 -2.72 6.45
C GLN A 16 3.17 -2.85 6.14
N LEU A 17 2.45 -1.74 6.24
CA LEU A 17 1.07 -1.68 5.75
C LEU A 17 1.11 -1.47 4.24
N ILE A 18 0.48 -2.36 3.48
CA ILE A 18 0.48 -2.25 2.03
C ILE A 18 -0.94 -2.04 1.51
N THR A 19 -1.06 -1.20 0.49
CA THR A 19 -2.28 -1.10 -0.32
C THR A 19 -1.87 -1.17 -1.78
N THR A 20 -2.63 -1.94 -2.55
CA THR A 20 -2.44 -2.03 -4.00
C THR A 20 -3.69 -1.48 -4.68
N GLY A 21 -3.50 -0.62 -5.67
CA GLY A 21 -4.56 -0.08 -6.51
C GLY A 21 -4.16 -0.09 -7.98
N LYS A 22 -5.16 0.09 -8.84
CA LYS A 22 -4.97 0.23 -10.29
C LYS A 22 -4.96 1.72 -10.63
N ILE A 23 -3.92 2.17 -11.31
CA ILE A 23 -3.93 3.47 -12.00
C ILE A 23 -4.40 3.23 -13.42
N SER A 24 -5.41 3.99 -13.84
CA SER A 24 -5.90 4.01 -15.22
C SER A 24 -6.19 5.46 -15.59
N GLN A 25 -5.84 5.86 -16.80
CA GLN A 25 -6.05 7.24 -17.27
C GLN A 25 -5.49 8.31 -16.31
N LYS A 26 -4.32 8.05 -15.72
CA LYS A 26 -3.67 8.92 -14.71
C LYS A 26 -4.49 9.15 -13.43
N GLN A 27 -5.42 8.26 -13.11
CA GLN A 27 -6.19 8.31 -11.86
C GLN A 27 -6.11 6.98 -11.13
N LEU A 28 -5.97 7.05 -9.81
CA LEU A 28 -6.02 5.86 -8.97
C LEU A 28 -7.49 5.45 -8.78
N MET A 29 -7.86 4.27 -9.28
CA MET A 29 -9.20 3.76 -9.05
C MET A 29 -9.43 3.52 -7.55
N PHE A 30 -10.60 3.93 -7.05
CA PHE A 30 -10.99 3.79 -5.65
C PHE A 30 -10.03 4.45 -4.64
N GLU A 31 -9.44 5.58 -5.01
CA GLU A 31 -8.49 6.33 -4.18
C GLU A 31 -8.97 6.52 -2.73
N GLU A 32 -10.17 7.07 -2.53
CA GLU A 32 -10.73 7.31 -1.19
C GLU A 32 -10.84 6.01 -0.37
N GLN A 33 -11.23 4.89 -0.99
CA GLN A 33 -11.31 3.60 -0.27
C GLN A 33 -9.93 3.09 0.13
N HIS A 34 -8.92 3.27 -0.73
CA HIS A 34 -7.54 2.93 -0.42
C HIS A 34 -6.99 3.79 0.73
N LEU A 35 -7.26 5.10 0.71
CA LEU A 35 -6.89 6.05 1.77
C LEU A 35 -7.56 5.67 3.09
N GLU A 36 -8.88 5.43 3.08
CA GLU A 36 -9.61 5.04 4.29
C GLU A 36 -9.10 3.74 4.89
N ARG A 37 -8.85 2.73 4.05
CA ARG A 37 -8.32 1.44 4.49
C ARG A 37 -6.96 1.61 5.15
N LEU A 38 -6.07 2.37 4.52
CA LEU A 38 -4.73 2.62 5.06
C LEU A 38 -4.80 3.44 6.35
N ARG A 39 -5.66 4.45 6.42
CA ARG A 39 -5.92 5.24 7.64
C ARG A 39 -6.39 4.35 8.80
N LYS A 40 -7.38 3.48 8.57
CA LYS A 40 -7.90 2.54 9.58
C LYS A 40 -6.81 1.58 10.05
N ALA A 41 -6.05 0.99 9.12
CA ALA A 41 -4.94 0.10 9.45
C ALA A 41 -3.83 0.82 10.22
N SER A 42 -3.45 2.02 9.77
CA SER A 42 -2.43 2.84 10.41
C SER A 42 -2.80 3.19 11.84
N ARG A 43 -4.05 3.60 12.07
CA ARG A 43 -4.59 3.85 13.41
C ARG A 43 -4.58 2.60 14.27
N TYR A 44 -4.99 1.46 13.73
CA TYR A 44 -5.03 0.19 14.46
C TYR A 44 -3.63 -0.27 14.90
N PHE A 45 -2.63 -0.14 14.04
CA PHE A 45 -1.27 -0.59 14.31
C PHE A 45 -0.33 0.50 14.83
N ALA A 46 -0.85 1.70 15.11
CA ALA A 46 -0.11 2.89 15.52
C ALA A 46 1.08 3.23 14.59
N TYR A 47 0.81 3.30 13.29
CA TYR A 47 1.75 3.82 12.30
C TYR A 47 1.47 5.32 12.11
N PRO A 48 2.49 6.18 12.04
CA PRO A 48 2.29 7.57 11.68
C PRO A 48 1.88 7.64 10.21
N PHE A 49 0.75 8.30 9.93
CA PHE A 49 0.19 8.39 8.59
C PHE A 49 -0.51 9.71 8.40
N ASP A 50 -0.14 10.41 7.33
CA ASP A 50 -0.77 11.64 6.88
C ASP A 50 -1.42 11.39 5.50
N PRO A 51 -2.76 11.49 5.41
CA PRO A 51 -3.47 11.27 4.15
C PRO A 51 -3.14 12.33 3.09
N GLU A 52 -2.81 13.56 3.47
CA GLU A 52 -2.52 14.63 2.50
C GLU A 52 -1.17 14.41 1.82
N ILE A 53 -0.15 14.00 2.58
CA ILE A 53 1.15 13.61 2.02
C ILE A 53 0.97 12.44 1.03
N LEU A 54 0.11 11.49 1.37
CA LEU A 54 -0.14 10.35 0.49
C LEU A 54 -0.85 10.78 -0.80
N ARG A 55 -1.87 11.65 -0.73
CA ARG A 55 -2.57 12.19 -1.91
C ARG A 55 -1.62 12.92 -2.84
N GLN A 56 -0.79 13.82 -2.32
CA GLN A 56 0.19 14.56 -3.12
C GLN A 56 1.15 13.62 -3.85
N LYS A 57 1.63 12.56 -3.16
CA LYS A 57 2.49 11.55 -3.79
C LYS A 57 1.75 10.74 -4.85
N ILE A 58 0.50 10.33 -4.59
CA ILE A 58 -0.33 9.62 -5.59
C ILE A 58 -0.51 10.49 -6.83
N GLU A 59 -0.82 11.77 -6.65
CA GLU A 59 -1.02 12.71 -7.75
C GLU A 59 0.26 12.88 -8.58
N ALA A 60 1.41 13.07 -7.94
CA ALA A 60 2.70 13.14 -8.63
C ALA A 60 3.03 11.85 -9.40
N GLU A 61 2.75 10.68 -8.81
CA GLU A 61 2.92 9.38 -9.47
C GLU A 61 1.96 9.22 -10.67
N CYS A 62 0.71 9.66 -10.52
CA CYS A 62 -0.28 9.66 -11.59
C CYS A 62 0.09 10.59 -12.75
N GLN A 63 0.65 11.76 -12.48
CA GLN A 63 1.10 12.71 -13.52
C GLN A 63 2.26 12.14 -14.35
N THR A 64 3.13 11.35 -13.75
CA THR A 64 4.24 10.68 -14.43
C THR A 64 3.83 9.40 -15.18
N CYS A 65 2.60 8.89 -14.97
CA CYS A 65 2.07 7.76 -15.73
C CYS A 65 1.65 8.17 -17.15
N ASP A 66 1.79 7.25 -18.11
CA ASP A 66 1.12 7.39 -19.41
C ASP A 66 -0.39 7.21 -19.25
N ALA A 67 -1.20 8.00 -19.96
CA ALA A 67 -2.66 7.88 -19.96
C ALA A 67 -3.16 6.60 -20.67
N ASN A 68 -2.37 6.08 -21.61
CA ASN A 68 -2.75 4.94 -22.44
C ASN A 68 -2.40 3.57 -21.83
N GLN A 69 -1.77 3.56 -20.66
CA GLN A 69 -1.37 2.33 -19.98
C GLN A 69 -2.00 2.22 -18.59
N ASP A 70 -2.39 1.00 -18.25
CA ASP A 70 -2.80 0.66 -16.90
C ASP A 70 -1.57 0.29 -16.07
N TYR A 71 -1.51 0.78 -14.84
CA TYR A 71 -0.43 0.49 -13.91
C TYR A 71 -0.97 -0.10 -12.62
N ARG A 72 -0.23 -1.05 -12.05
CA ARG A 72 -0.41 -1.52 -10.68
C ARG A 72 0.44 -0.64 -9.78
N LEU A 73 -0.21 0.10 -8.89
CA LEU A 73 0.45 0.90 -7.86
C LEU A 73 0.41 0.13 -6.54
N ARG A 74 1.59 -0.14 -5.96
CA ARG A 74 1.74 -0.63 -4.61
C ARG A 74 2.28 0.49 -3.73
N ILE A 75 1.55 0.78 -2.66
CA ILE A 75 1.92 1.77 -1.65
C ILE A 75 2.26 0.98 -0.39
N SER A 76 3.45 1.19 0.16
CA SER A 76 3.92 0.58 1.39
C SER A 76 4.19 1.66 2.43
N LEU A 77 3.62 1.50 3.63
CA LEU A 77 3.82 2.37 4.78
C LEU A 77 4.62 1.62 5.85
N SER A 78 5.79 2.15 6.18
CA SER A 78 6.69 1.61 7.20
C SER A 78 6.33 2.09 8.61
N LYS A 79 6.89 1.43 9.63
CA LYS A 79 6.72 1.83 11.04
C LYS A 79 7.25 3.24 11.33
N SER A 80 8.22 3.75 10.57
CA SER A 80 8.73 5.12 10.72
C SER A 80 7.82 6.17 10.08
N GLY A 81 6.81 5.76 9.30
CA GLY A 81 5.98 6.68 8.51
C GLY A 81 6.50 6.90 7.10
N GLU A 82 7.55 6.19 6.69
CA GLU A 82 8.03 6.24 5.32
C GLU A 82 7.00 5.58 4.39
N ILE A 83 6.67 6.30 3.32
CA ILE A 83 5.76 5.84 2.28
C ILE A 83 6.58 5.58 1.02
N GLU A 84 6.62 4.32 0.62
CA GLU A 84 7.24 3.85 -0.62
C GLU A 84 6.17 3.55 -1.66
N PHE A 85 6.45 3.94 -2.90
CA PHE A 85 5.62 3.65 -4.06
C PHE A 85 6.38 2.72 -5.00
N SER A 86 5.72 1.65 -5.42
CA SER A 86 6.21 0.75 -6.46
C SER A 86 5.16 0.64 -7.54
N ARG A 87 5.54 1.02 -8.76
CA ARG A 87 4.67 1.01 -9.93
C ARG A 87 5.11 -0.10 -10.87
N GLN A 88 4.15 -0.86 -11.37
CA GLN A 88 4.38 -1.92 -12.34
C GLN A 88 3.37 -1.80 -13.47
N ILE A 89 3.79 -1.96 -14.73
CA ILE A 89 2.87 -1.99 -15.87
C ILE A 89 1.95 -3.19 -15.73
N LEU A 90 0.65 -2.96 -15.89
CA LEU A 90 -0.38 -3.97 -15.73
C LEU A 90 -0.52 -4.70 -17.07
N THR A 91 0.18 -5.82 -17.21
CA THR A 91 0.06 -6.67 -18.41
C THR A 91 -1.25 -7.45 -18.36
N PRO A 92 -2.04 -7.47 -19.46
CA PRO A 92 -3.23 -8.30 -19.51
C PRO A 92 -2.85 -9.78 -19.36
N LEU A 93 -3.70 -10.53 -18.67
CA LEU A 93 -3.56 -11.98 -18.59
C LEU A 93 -3.79 -12.60 -19.98
N SER A 94 -3.07 -13.68 -20.29
CA SER A 94 -3.27 -14.44 -21.53
C SER A 94 -4.72 -14.94 -21.61
N PRO A 95 -5.37 -14.92 -22.79
CA PRO A 95 -6.70 -15.52 -22.97
C PRO A 95 -6.76 -17.01 -22.61
N SER A 96 -5.64 -17.73 -22.69
CA SER A 96 -5.52 -19.13 -22.29
C SER A 96 -5.46 -19.37 -20.78
N PHE A 97 -5.32 -18.31 -19.98
CA PHE A 97 -5.18 -18.43 -18.51
C PHE A 97 -6.42 -19.03 -17.85
N CYS A 98 -7.62 -18.78 -18.41
CA CYS A 98 -8.88 -19.30 -17.89
C CYS A 98 -9.32 -20.62 -18.56
N GLN A 99 -8.47 -21.25 -19.38
CA GLN A 99 -8.77 -22.56 -19.93
C GLN A 99 -8.39 -23.62 -18.87
N ALA A 100 -9.41 -24.09 -18.15
CA ALA A 100 -9.33 -25.20 -17.21
C ALA A 100 -9.45 -26.56 -17.93
#